data_AF-A0A536WUZ9-F1
#
_entry.id   AF-A0A536WUZ9-F1
#
_cell.length_a   1.000
_cell.length_b   1.000
_cell.length_c   1.000
_cell.angle_alpha   90.00
_cell.angle_beta   90.00
_cell.angle_gamma   90.00
#
_symmetry.space_group_name_H-M   'P 1'
#
loop_
_entity.id
_entity.type
_entity.pdbx_description
1 polymer ?
#
loop_
_entity_poly.entity_id
_entity_poly.type
_entity_poly.pdbx_seq_one_letter_code
_entity_poly.pdbx_strand_id
1 'polypeptide(L)' 'MNSTLFDEIVKLDAATRFQLAQDLLDSAASETFAGPLTEEQRTELRARLMHHRAHPKEADVSLAEIKAKLGIG' A
#
# COMPACT_ATOMS: atom_id res chain seq x y z
N MET A 1 -4.00 16.66 -6.14
CA MET A 1 -3.06 17.03 -5.07
C MET A 1 -3.79 18.00 -4.16
N ASN A 2 -3.91 17.70 -2.86
CA ASN A 2 -4.59 18.56 -1.90
C ASN A 2 -3.80 19.87 -1.77
N SER A 3 -4.35 20.96 -2.32
CA SER A 3 -3.73 22.30 -2.33
C SER A 3 -3.25 22.75 -0.94
N THR A 4 -3.90 22.26 0.11
CA THR A 4 -3.63 22.61 1.51
C THR A 4 -2.27 22.11 2.02
N LEU A 5 -1.81 20.93 1.58
CA LEU A 5 -0.59 20.32 2.11
C LEU A 5 0.66 21.02 1.58
N PHE A 6 0.61 21.44 0.32
CA PHE A 6 1.70 22.20 -0.31
C PHE A 6 1.87 23.56 0.37
N ASP A 7 0.77 24.25 0.66
CA ASP A 7 0.78 25.54 1.35
C ASP A 7 1.34 25.44 2.77
N GLU A 8 1.17 24.30 3.44
CA GLU A 8 1.76 24.04 4.76
C GLU A 8 3.27 23.77 4.68
N ILE A 9 3.72 23.00 3.68
CA ILE A 9 5.15 22.70 3.47
C ILE A 9 5.95 23.99 3.18
N VAL A 10 5.39 24.93 2.43
CA VAL A 10 6.07 26.20 2.09
C VAL A 10 6.31 27.08 3.33
N LYS A 11 5.48 26.94 4.38
CA LYS A 11 5.62 27.70 5.63
C LYS A 11 6.74 27.19 6.55
N LEU A 12 7.26 26.00 6.30
CA LEU A 12 8.34 25.41 7.08
C LEU A 12 9.65 26.19 6.86
N ASP A 13 10.52 26.23 7.86
CA ASP A 13 11.88 26.75 7.67
C ASP A 13 12.71 25.85 6.74
N ALA A 14 13.87 26.35 6.30
CA ALA A 14 14.71 25.65 5.33
C ALA A 14 15.28 24.33 5.88
N ALA A 15 15.63 24.26 7.16
CA ALA A 15 16.18 23.06 7.78
C ALA A 15 15.11 21.98 7.90
N THR A 16 13.90 22.36 8.31
CA THR A 16 12.75 21.45 8.42
C THR A 16 12.31 20.91 7.06
N ARG A 17 12.35 21.73 6.00
CA ARG A 17 12.09 21.26 4.63
C ARG A 17 13.14 20.27 4.14
N PHE A 18 14.40 20.49 4.48
CA PHE A 18 15.48 19.59 4.12
C PHE A 18 15.36 18.24 4.84
N GLN A 19 15.03 18.26 6.14
CA GLN A 19 14.76 17.05 6.91
C GLN A 19 13.56 16.28 6.34
N LEU A 20 12.46 16.97 6.04
CA LEU A 20 11.29 16.36 5.40
C LEU A 20 11.64 15.67 4.08
N ALA A 21 12.51 16.28 3.26
CA ALA A 21 12.96 15.67 2.02
C ALA A 21 13.80 14.40 2.26
N GLN A 22 14.67 14.40 3.27
CA GLN A 22 15.44 13.21 3.68
C GLN A 22 14.53 12.10 4.20
N ASP A 23 13.58 12.43 5.07
CA ASP A 23 12.64 11.46 5.63
C ASP A 23 11.79 10.80 4.52
N LEU A 24 11.39 11.57 3.50
CA LEU A 24 10.68 11.03 2.33
C LEU A 24 11.55 10.11 1.48
N LEU A 25 12.83 10.45 1.29
CA LEU A 25 13.78 9.59 0.58
C LEU A 25 14.05 8.30 1.35
N ASP A 26 14.24 8.39 2.66
CA ASP A 26 14.45 7.24 3.53
C ASP A 26 13.21 6.34 3.55
N SER A 27 12.00 6.93 3.59
CA SER A 27 10.76 6.18 3.46
C SER A 27 10.67 5.44 2.14
N ALA A 28 11.00 6.08 1.01
CA ALA A 28 10.96 5.46 -0.30
C ALA A 28 12.03 4.35 -0.45
N ALA A 29 13.21 4.53 0.15
CA ALA A 29 14.27 3.54 0.16
C ALA A 29 13.95 2.34 1.09
N SER A 30 13.21 2.60 2.17
CA SER A 30 12.76 1.59 3.14
C SER A 30 11.52 0.84 2.68
N GLU A 31 10.79 1.39 1.69
CA GLU A 31 9.67 0.74 1.06
C GLU A 31 10.21 -0.52 0.37
N THR A 32 10.02 -1.66 1.03
CA THR A 32 10.28 -2.96 0.40
C THR A 32 9.26 -3.06 -0.71
N PHE A 33 9.67 -2.72 -1.93
CA PHE A 33 8.91 -3.09 -3.12
C PHE A 33 8.68 -4.59 -3.02
N ALA A 34 7.46 -4.98 -2.68
CA ALA A 34 7.04 -6.36 -2.88
C ALA A 34 7.39 -6.64 -4.34
N GLY A 35 8.28 -7.61 -4.55
CA GLY A 35 8.72 -7.96 -5.90
C GLY A 35 7.50 -8.14 -6.81
N PRO A 36 7.67 -7.94 -8.13
CA PRO A 36 6.56 -8.12 -9.06
C PRO A 36 5.87 -9.46 -8.77
N LEU A 37 4.53 -9.44 -8.69
CA LEU A 37 3.74 -10.64 -8.40
C LEU A 37 4.19 -11.77 -9.33
N THR A 38 4.34 -12.97 -8.77
CA THR A 38 4.53 -14.17 -9.60
C THR A 38 3.31 -14.38 -10.49
N GLU A 39 3.43 -15.15 -11.56
CA GLU A 39 2.29 -15.40 -12.44
C GLU A 39 1.15 -16.16 -11.71
N GLU A 40 1.49 -17.00 -10.73
CA GLU A 40 0.52 -17.66 -9.86
C GLU A 40 -0.23 -16.64 -9.00
N GLN A 41 0.50 -15.71 -8.36
CA GLN A 41 -0.10 -14.65 -7.55
C GLN A 41 -0.96 -13.70 -8.40
N ARG A 42 -0.51 -13.38 -9.62
CA ARG A 42 -1.24 -12.54 -10.58
C ARG A 42 -2.52 -13.22 -11.05
N THR A 43 -2.48 -14.52 -11.29
CA THR A 43 -3.64 -15.34 -11.68
C THR A 43 -4.67 -15.39 -10.57
N GLU A 44 -4.23 -15.67 -9.33
CA GLU A 44 -5.09 -15.67 -8.15
C GLU A 44 -5.74 -14.29 -7.92
N LEU A 45 -4.96 -13.21 -8.03
CA LEU A 45 -5.48 -11.85 -7.88
C LEU A 45 -6.57 -11.54 -8.93
N ARG A 46 -6.36 -11.92 -10.19
CA ARG A 46 -7.37 -11.74 -11.24
C ARG A 46 -8.64 -12.54 -10.94
N ALA A 47 -8.52 -13.78 -10.48
CA ALA A 47 -9.66 -14.61 -10.10
C ALA A 47 -10.48 -13.97 -8.97
N ARG A 48 -9.81 -13.50 -7.91
CA ARG A 48 -10.47 -12.80 -6.79
C ARG A 48 -11.16 -11.51 -7.23
N LEU A 49 -10.51 -10.71 -8.07
CA LEU A 49 -11.11 -9.48 -8.60
C LEU A 49 -12.33 -9.75 -9.48
N MET A 50 -12.29 -10.80 -10.32
CA MET A 50 -13.46 -11.22 -11.09
C MET A 50 -14.60 -11.68 -10.18
N HIS A 51 -14.29 -12.47 -9.15
CA HIS A 51 -15.27 -12.94 -8.19
C HIS A 51 -15.94 -11.80 -7.41
N HIS A 52 -15.14 -10.87 -6.87
CA HIS A 52 -15.65 -9.70 -6.14
C HIS A 52 -16.53 -8.81 -7.02
N ARG A 53 -16.16 -8.61 -8.30
CA ARG A 53 -16.99 -7.86 -9.26
C ARG A 53 -18.34 -8.53 -9.51
N ALA A 54 -18.40 -9.86 -9.52
CA ALA A 54 -19.63 -10.61 -9.66
C ALA A 54 -20.46 -10.65 -8.35
N HIS A 55 -19.80 -10.57 -7.19
CA HIS A 55 -20.42 -10.72 -5.86
C HIS A 55 -20.02 -9.58 -4.89
N PRO A 56 -20.34 -8.31 -5.19
CA PRO A 56 -19.81 -7.16 -4.44
C PRO A 56 -20.33 -7.03 -3.00
N LYS A 57 -21.30 -7.86 -2.59
CA LYS A 57 -21.88 -7.88 -1.23
C LYS A 57 -21.40 -9.06 -0.40
N GLU A 58 -20.65 -9.99 -0.99
CA GLU A 58 -20.03 -11.05 -0.21
C GLU A 58 -18.93 -10.45 0.66
N ALA A 59 -18.82 -10.93 1.88
CA ALA A 59 -17.78 -10.47 2.80
C ALA A 59 -16.42 -10.93 2.28
N ASP A 60 -15.52 -9.97 2.04
CA ASP A 60 -14.13 -10.30 1.74
C ASP A 60 -13.46 -10.92 2.98
N VAL A 61 -12.59 -11.91 2.76
CA VAL A 61 -11.76 -12.48 3.82
C VAL A 61 -10.46 -11.70 3.95
N SER A 62 -10.13 -11.29 5.18
CA SER A 62 -8.87 -10.61 5.50
C SER A 62 -7.66 -11.55 5.36
N LEU A 63 -6.49 -10.96 5.12
CA LEU A 63 -5.22 -11.72 5.10
C LEU A 63 -4.97 -12.46 6.42
N ALA A 64 -5.41 -11.88 7.54
CA ALA A 64 -5.32 -12.51 8.86
C ALA A 64 -6.18 -13.79 8.94
N GLU A 65 -7.40 -13.76 8.42
CA GLU A 65 -8.28 -14.94 8.38
C GLU A 65 -7.74 -16.03 7.45
N ILE A 66 -7.12 -15.65 6.32
CA ILE A 66 -6.45 -16.60 5.42
C ILE A 66 -5.27 -17.27 6.14
N LYS A 67 -4.41 -16.48 6.79
CA LYS A 67 -3.27 -16.98 7.57
C LYS A 67 -3.71 -17.93 8.68
N ALA A 68 -4.75 -17.57 9.42
CA ALA A 68 -5.33 -18.41 10.47
C ALA A 68 -5.85 -19.75 9.93
N LYS A 69 -6.52 -19.76 8.77
CA LYS A 69 -6.99 -20.99 8.12
C LYS A 69 -5.85 -21.88 7.62
N LEU A 70 -4.74 -21.30 7.18
CA LEU A 70 -3.57 -22.02 6.66
C LEU A 70 -2.56 -22.43 7.76
N GLY A 71 -2.79 -22.01 9.01
CA GLY A 71 -1.85 -22.27 10.11
C GLY A 71 -0.50 -21.53 9.96
N ILE A 72 -0.48 -20.44 9.21
CA ILE A 72 0.73 -19.63 8.97
C ILE A 72 0.66 -18.41 9.89
N GLY A 73 1.33 -18.49 11.04
CA GLY A 73 1.47 -17.41 12.03
C GLY A 73 2.74 -16.61 11.81
#